data_AF-A0A164GRP7-F1
#
_entry.id   AF-A0A164GRP7-F1
#
_cell.length_a   1.000
_cell.length_b   1.000
_cell.length_c   1.000
_cell.angle_alpha   90.00
_cell.angle_beta   90.00
_cell.angle_gamma   90.00
#
_symmetry.space_group_name_H-M   'P 1'
#
loop_
_entity.id
_entity.type
_entity.pdbx_description
1 polymer ?
#
loop_
_entity_poly.entity_id
_entity_poly.type
_entity_poly.pdbx_seq_one_letter_code
_entity_poly.pdbx_strand_id
1 'polypeptide(L)'
;VCVYHQNVKLMLSALHIHDERHCFMNKIVCSVYNKDCMMDRCLSCPGEGSLRDFLLELTAEEDDYISYKKWTQTDGTKLETVTEDKEEFIESLVKQIGNLTKHHYIARCQSAYFSRCKSEVESDSCVLVSDFSENFAFVIQDAVLGYYWMTDHATLLPFMAYMKNTDGSVFNV
;
A
#
# COMPACT_ATOMS: atom_id res chain seq x y z
N VAL A 1 4.63 2.47 3.41
CA VAL A 1 3.72 1.31 3.17
C VAL A 1 2.32 1.87 3.00
N CYS A 2 1.59 1.53 1.94
CA CYS A 2 0.26 2.12 1.71
C CYS A 2 -0.85 1.34 2.44
N VAL A 3 -1.97 2.02 2.72
CA VAL A 3 -3.13 1.44 3.40
C VAL A 3 -3.76 0.30 2.60
N TYR A 4 -3.81 0.41 1.27
CA TYR A 4 -4.38 -0.62 0.39
C TYR A 4 -3.66 -1.96 0.50
N HIS A 5 -2.32 -1.98 0.40
CA HIS A 5 -1.53 -3.20 0.57
C HIS A 5 -1.58 -3.70 2.01
N GLN A 6 -1.53 -2.80 2.99
CA GLN A 6 -1.47 -3.21 4.39
C GLN A 6 -2.78 -3.82 4.87
N ASN A 7 -3.93 -3.25 4.49
CA ASN A 7 -5.22 -3.80 4.90
C ASN A 7 -5.46 -5.19 4.34
N VAL A 8 -5.15 -5.42 3.06
CA VAL A 8 -5.25 -6.77 2.48
C VAL A 8 -4.32 -7.75 3.21
N LYS A 9 -3.07 -7.36 3.51
CA LYS A 9 -2.15 -8.21 4.29
C LYS A 9 -2.67 -8.54 5.68
N LEU A 10 -3.29 -7.58 6.36
CA LEU A 10 -3.85 -7.80 7.69
C LEU A 10 -5.06 -8.74 7.65
N MET A 11 -5.89 -8.67 6.61
CA MET A 11 -6.98 -9.62 6.39
C MET A 11 -6.45 -11.03 6.08
N LEU A 12 -5.46 -11.14 5.19
CA LEU A 12 -4.82 -12.43 4.89
C LEU A 12 -4.14 -13.04 6.11
N SER A 13 -3.56 -12.20 6.97
CA SER A 13 -2.98 -12.63 8.25
C SER A 13 -4.01 -13.23 9.21
N ALA A 14 -5.28 -12.83 9.13
CA ALA A 14 -6.34 -13.44 9.92
C ALA A 14 -6.66 -14.86 9.46
N LEU A 15 -6.39 -15.17 8.19
CA LEU A 15 -6.46 -16.52 7.61
C LEU A 15 -5.13 -17.27 7.73
N HIS A 16 -4.22 -16.83 8.60
CA HIS A 16 -2.86 -17.40 8.76
C HIS A 16 -2.00 -17.39 7.48
N ILE A 17 -2.29 -16.50 6.54
CA ILE A 17 -1.53 -16.33 5.30
C ILE A 17 -0.58 -15.15 5.45
N HIS A 18 0.69 -15.50 5.63
CA HIS A 18 1.81 -14.58 5.66
C HIS A 18 2.63 -14.84 4.39
N ASP A 19 3.00 -13.80 3.64
CA ASP A 19 3.84 -13.89 2.42
C ASP A 19 3.16 -14.28 1.09
N GLU A 20 1.85 -14.07 0.94
CA GLU A 20 1.22 -14.14 -0.39
C GLU A 20 1.75 -13.01 -1.29
N ARG A 21 2.56 -13.38 -2.29
CA ARG A 21 3.33 -12.47 -3.14
C ARG A 21 2.48 -11.43 -3.88
N HIS A 22 1.28 -11.80 -4.30
CA HIS A 22 0.42 -11.00 -5.15
C HIS A 22 -0.87 -10.57 -4.45
N CYS A 23 -0.95 -10.73 -3.13
CA CYS A 23 -2.17 -10.62 -2.34
C CYS A 23 -3.42 -11.22 -3.03
N PHE A 24 -3.27 -12.39 -3.66
CA PHE A 24 -4.28 -13.08 -4.49
C PHE A 24 -4.85 -12.30 -5.68
N MET A 25 -4.22 -11.20 -6.11
CA MET A 25 -4.63 -10.49 -7.33
C MET A 25 -4.63 -11.41 -8.57
N ASN A 26 -3.73 -12.40 -8.62
CA ASN A 26 -3.66 -13.43 -9.67
C ASN A 26 -4.87 -14.38 -9.72
N LYS A 27 -5.78 -14.32 -8.73
CA LYS A 27 -7.07 -15.02 -8.76
C LYS A 27 -8.18 -14.19 -9.40
N ILE A 28 -8.03 -12.86 -9.45
CA ILE A 28 -8.98 -11.95 -10.15
C ILE A 28 -8.57 -11.73 -11.60
N VAL A 29 -7.26 -11.61 -11.86
CA VAL A 29 -6.73 -11.16 -13.16
C VAL A 29 -5.90 -12.24 -13.86
N CYS A 30 -5.89 -12.17 -15.19
CA CYS A 30 -5.11 -13.07 -16.04
C CYS A 30 -3.59 -12.97 -15.80
N SER A 31 -3.12 -11.76 -15.52
CA SER A 31 -1.70 -11.41 -15.43
C SER A 31 -1.55 -10.15 -14.60
N VAL A 32 -0.75 -10.23 -13.54
CA VAL A 32 -0.42 -9.10 -12.67
C VAL A 32 0.56 -8.09 -13.30
N TYR A 33 1.07 -8.41 -14.50
CA TYR A 33 2.01 -7.58 -15.24
C TYR A 33 1.35 -6.83 -16.40
N ASN A 34 0.22 -7.31 -16.90
CA ASN A 34 -0.50 -6.68 -18.00
C ASN A 34 -1.35 -5.50 -17.52
N LYS A 35 -1.31 -4.39 -18.27
CA LYS A 35 -2.06 -3.16 -17.97
C LYS A 35 -3.56 -3.41 -17.98
N ASP A 36 -4.08 -4.02 -19.05
CA ASP A 36 -5.50 -4.18 -19.27
C ASP A 36 -6.10 -5.12 -18.22
N CYS A 37 -5.41 -6.21 -17.87
CA CYS A 37 -5.83 -7.13 -16.81
C CYS A 37 -5.89 -6.45 -15.43
N MET A 38 -4.89 -5.63 -15.07
CA MET A 38 -4.83 -4.98 -13.75
C MET A 38 -5.65 -3.69 -13.63
N MET A 39 -5.91 -3.02 -14.75
CA MET A 39 -6.70 -1.79 -14.77
C MET A 39 -8.19 -2.13 -14.94
N ASP A 40 -8.59 -2.69 -16.06
CA ASP A 40 -10.02 -2.77 -16.42
C ASP A 40 -10.55 -4.20 -16.52
N ARG A 41 -9.67 -5.20 -16.32
CA ARG A 41 -9.93 -6.63 -16.49
C ARG A 41 -10.22 -6.96 -17.96
N CYS A 42 -9.34 -7.75 -18.57
CA CYS A 42 -9.59 -8.23 -19.93
C CYS A 42 -10.74 -9.26 -19.94
N LEU A 43 -11.26 -9.58 -21.14
CA LEU A 43 -12.34 -10.55 -21.32
C LEU A 43 -12.02 -11.97 -20.80
N SER A 44 -10.74 -12.30 -20.65
CA SER A 44 -10.27 -13.59 -20.12
C SER A 44 -9.95 -13.58 -18.62
N CYS A 45 -10.15 -12.45 -17.92
CA CYS A 45 -9.89 -12.39 -16.48
C CYS A 45 -10.93 -13.22 -15.70
N PRO A 46 -10.51 -14.04 -14.71
CA PRO A 46 -11.42 -14.82 -13.89
C PRO A 46 -12.47 -13.97 -13.13
N GLY A 47 -12.11 -12.73 -12.77
CA GLY A 47 -12.99 -11.80 -12.09
C GLY A 47 -13.14 -12.07 -10.60
N GLU A 48 -14.02 -11.31 -9.96
CA GLU A 48 -14.24 -11.37 -8.51
C GLU A 48 -14.90 -12.67 -8.05
N GLY A 49 -15.80 -13.24 -8.86
CA GLY A 49 -16.45 -14.52 -8.54
C GLY A 49 -15.46 -15.65 -8.32
N SER A 50 -14.44 -15.75 -9.19
CA SER A 50 -13.39 -16.77 -9.02
C SER A 50 -12.56 -16.59 -7.75
N LEU A 51 -12.33 -15.34 -7.32
CA LEU A 51 -11.65 -15.08 -6.05
C LEU A 51 -12.57 -15.42 -4.87
N ARG A 52 -13.85 -15.07 -4.96
CA ARG A 52 -14.85 -15.37 -3.93
C ARG A 52 -14.96 -16.88 -3.69
N ASP A 53 -15.10 -17.67 -4.76
CA ASP A 53 -15.18 -19.13 -4.66
C ASP A 53 -13.90 -19.73 -4.04
N PHE A 54 -12.73 -19.22 -4.45
CA PHE A 54 -11.46 -19.62 -3.85
C PHE A 54 -11.37 -19.27 -2.35
N LEU A 55 -11.85 -18.09 -1.95
CA LEU A 55 -11.86 -17.68 -0.54
C LEU A 55 -12.85 -18.51 0.28
N LEU A 56 -14.02 -18.84 -0.25
CA LEU A 56 -14.99 -19.72 0.40
C LEU A 56 -14.38 -21.09 0.70
N GLU A 57 -13.66 -21.68 -0.25
CA GLU A 57 -12.93 -22.93 -0.03
C GLU A 57 -11.82 -22.77 1.01
N LEU A 58 -11.08 -21.66 0.94
CA LEU A 58 -9.97 -21.37 1.85
C LEU A 58 -10.43 -21.18 3.30
N THR A 59 -11.61 -20.61 3.51
CA THR A 59 -12.18 -20.33 4.84
C THR A 59 -13.20 -21.39 5.29
N ALA A 60 -13.24 -22.56 4.65
CA ALA A 60 -14.24 -23.58 4.94
C ALA A 60 -14.17 -24.09 6.40
N GLU A 61 -12.96 -24.21 6.95
CA GLU A 61 -12.71 -24.66 8.33
C GLU A 61 -12.65 -23.51 9.36
N GLU A 62 -12.75 -22.26 8.90
CA GLU A 62 -12.73 -21.09 9.77
C GLU A 62 -14.08 -20.87 10.46
N ASP A 63 -14.02 -20.26 11.64
CA ASP A 63 -15.19 -19.87 12.43
C ASP A 63 -16.15 -18.98 11.63
N ASP A 64 -17.42 -18.92 12.06
CA ASP A 64 -18.45 -18.08 11.43
C ASP A 64 -18.15 -16.58 11.55
N TYR A 65 -17.23 -16.19 12.45
CA TYR A 65 -16.81 -14.81 12.66
C TYR A 65 -15.29 -14.70 12.61
N ILE A 66 -14.79 -13.77 11.80
CA ILE A 66 -13.36 -13.56 11.60
C ILE A 66 -12.98 -12.21 12.19
N SER A 67 -11.99 -12.22 13.09
CA SER A 67 -11.44 -11.02 13.72
C SER A 67 -10.10 -10.64 13.11
N TYR A 68 -9.96 -9.41 12.63
CA TYR A 68 -8.76 -8.93 11.97
C TYR A 68 -8.48 -7.46 12.28
N LYS A 69 -7.26 -7.00 12.02
CA LYS A 69 -6.90 -5.58 12.16
C LYS A 69 -7.04 -4.87 10.83
N LYS A 70 -7.44 -3.60 10.84
CA LYS A 70 -7.58 -2.78 9.62
C LYS A 70 -7.23 -1.33 9.91
N TRP A 71 -6.58 -0.67 8.96
CA TRP A 71 -6.40 0.77 8.98
C TRP A 71 -7.66 1.47 8.44
N THR A 72 -8.25 2.36 9.23
CA THR A 72 -9.39 3.22 8.87
C THR A 72 -8.93 4.68 8.71
N GLN A 73 -9.62 5.46 7.87
CA GLN A 73 -9.27 6.85 7.53
C GLN A 73 -10.39 7.87 7.82
N THR A 74 -11.38 7.50 8.62
CA THR A 74 -12.56 8.34 8.92
C THR A 74 -12.21 9.57 9.77
N ASP A 75 -11.25 9.48 10.70
CA ASP A 75 -10.77 10.59 11.54
C ASP A 75 -9.31 10.37 11.93
N GLY A 76 -8.39 10.74 11.02
CA GLY A 76 -7.01 10.30 11.08
C GLY A 76 -6.86 8.82 10.70
N THR A 77 -5.62 8.35 10.62
CA THR A 77 -5.34 6.93 10.30
C THR A 77 -5.21 6.14 11.59
N LYS A 78 -6.16 5.23 11.85
CA LYS A 78 -6.21 4.40 13.08
C LYS A 78 -6.17 2.92 12.72
N LEU A 79 -5.51 2.12 13.56
CA LEU A 79 -5.50 0.67 13.45
C LEU A 79 -6.53 0.11 14.43
N GLU A 80 -7.59 -0.50 13.89
CA GLU A 80 -8.72 -0.99 14.66
C GLU A 80 -8.87 -2.50 14.48
N THR A 81 -9.38 -3.18 15.50
CA THR A 81 -9.79 -4.59 15.41
C THR A 81 -11.24 -4.63 14.99
N VAL A 82 -11.52 -5.34 13.91
CA VAL A 82 -12.85 -5.54 13.34
C VAL A 82 -13.18 -7.02 13.43
N THR A 83 -14.43 -7.33 13.78
CA THR A 83 -14.99 -8.69 13.74
C THR A 83 -16.21 -8.65 12.85
N GLU A 84 -16.17 -9.41 11.76
CA GLU A 84 -17.23 -9.52 10.75
C GLU A 84 -17.65 -11.00 10.65
N ASP A 85 -18.86 -11.24 10.17
CA ASP A 85 -19.22 -12.61 9.78
C ASP A 85 -18.34 -13.06 8.59
N LYS A 86 -18.17 -14.37 8.44
CA LYS A 86 -17.29 -14.95 7.43
C LYS A 86 -17.65 -14.53 6.00
N GLU A 87 -18.93 -14.44 5.67
CA GLU A 87 -19.41 -14.04 4.35
C GLU A 87 -19.13 -12.55 4.09
N GLU A 88 -19.43 -11.69 5.07
CA GLU A 88 -19.09 -10.26 5.03
C GLU A 88 -17.57 -10.03 4.90
N PHE A 89 -16.77 -10.80 5.63
CA PHE A 89 -15.32 -10.77 5.55
C PHE A 89 -14.82 -11.11 4.14
N ILE A 90 -15.36 -12.17 3.53
CA ILE A 90 -14.99 -12.59 2.16
C ILE A 90 -15.32 -11.48 1.17
N GLU A 91 -16.53 -10.94 1.20
CA GLU A 91 -16.94 -9.84 0.31
C GLU A 91 -16.07 -8.59 0.48
N SER A 92 -15.75 -8.25 1.73
CA SER A 92 -14.82 -7.16 2.06
C SER A 92 -13.41 -7.40 1.49
N LEU A 93 -12.91 -8.64 1.58
CA LEU A 93 -11.59 -9.02 1.08
C LEU A 93 -11.55 -9.01 -0.45
N VAL A 94 -12.56 -9.58 -1.12
CA VAL A 94 -12.71 -9.56 -2.58
C VAL A 94 -12.67 -8.13 -3.11
N LYS A 95 -13.46 -7.24 -2.51
CA LYS A 95 -13.50 -5.82 -2.87
C LYS A 95 -12.15 -5.14 -2.67
N GLN A 96 -11.47 -5.40 -1.55
CA GLN A 96 -10.17 -4.79 -1.26
C GLN A 96 -9.08 -5.28 -2.21
N ILE A 97 -9.03 -6.58 -2.53
CA ILE A 97 -8.09 -7.13 -3.53
C ILE A 97 -8.43 -6.59 -4.93
N GLY A 98 -9.72 -6.49 -5.26
CA GLY A 98 -10.19 -5.88 -6.50
C GLY A 98 -9.67 -4.45 -6.67
N ASN A 99 -9.79 -3.62 -5.65
CA ASN A 99 -9.25 -2.26 -5.64
C ASN A 99 -7.70 -2.24 -5.65
N LEU A 100 -7.07 -3.24 -5.03
CA LEU A 100 -5.62 -3.35 -4.96
C LEU A 100 -4.99 -3.55 -6.34
N THR A 101 -5.67 -4.22 -7.28
CA THR A 101 -5.14 -4.47 -8.65
C THR A 101 -4.69 -3.18 -9.33
N LYS A 102 -5.60 -2.21 -9.49
CA LYS A 102 -5.34 -0.88 -10.06
C LYS A 102 -4.23 -0.17 -9.30
N HIS A 103 -4.36 -0.09 -7.98
CA HIS A 103 -3.41 0.62 -7.13
C HIS A 103 -2.00 0.05 -7.25
N HIS A 104 -1.86 -1.28 -7.20
CA HIS A 104 -0.58 -1.97 -7.30
C HIS A 104 0.08 -1.75 -8.66
N TYR A 105 -0.70 -1.82 -9.75
CA TYR A 105 -0.17 -1.58 -11.10
C TYR A 105 0.36 -0.15 -11.23
N ILE A 106 -0.43 0.84 -10.83
CA ILE A 106 -0.05 2.27 -10.88
C ILE A 106 1.21 2.51 -10.03
N ALA A 107 1.23 2.04 -8.78
CA ALA A 107 2.37 2.23 -7.89
C ALA A 107 3.66 1.61 -8.46
N ARG A 108 3.56 0.44 -9.10
CA ARG A 108 4.70 -0.19 -9.78
C ARG A 108 5.17 0.64 -10.99
N CYS A 109 4.25 1.11 -11.82
CA CYS A 109 4.58 1.97 -12.96
C CYS A 109 5.25 3.28 -12.52
N GLN A 110 4.73 3.91 -11.46
CA GLN A 110 5.32 5.12 -10.86
C GLN A 110 6.73 4.85 -10.35
N SER A 111 6.94 3.73 -9.64
CA SER A 111 8.27 3.34 -9.15
C SER A 111 9.28 3.07 -10.27
N ALA A 112 8.84 2.40 -11.35
CA ALA A 112 9.67 2.15 -12.52
C ALA A 112 10.02 3.46 -13.26
N TYR A 113 9.03 4.33 -13.44
CA TYR A 113 9.22 5.65 -14.07
C TYR A 113 10.19 6.51 -13.25
N PHE A 114 10.03 6.55 -11.92
CA PHE A 114 10.93 7.27 -11.03
C PHE A 114 12.38 6.74 -11.12
N SER A 115 12.56 5.42 -11.10
CA SER A 115 13.88 4.79 -11.28
C SER A 115 14.53 5.19 -12.61
N ARG A 116 13.73 5.25 -13.68
CA ARG A 116 14.18 5.70 -15.00
C ARG A 116 14.59 7.17 -14.99
N CYS A 117 13.77 8.07 -14.43
CA CYS A 117 14.12 9.49 -14.31
C CYS A 117 15.45 9.68 -13.56
N LYS A 118 15.67 8.91 -12.49
CA LYS A 118 16.94 8.95 -11.75
C LYS A 118 18.13 8.46 -12.57
N SER A 119 17.98 7.43 -13.39
CA SER A 119 19.08 6.95 -14.24
C SER A 119 19.39 7.90 -15.40
N GLU A 120 18.36 8.52 -15.96
CA GLU A 120 18.43 9.37 -17.16
C GLU A 120 18.67 10.85 -16.84
N VAL A 121 18.74 11.25 -15.56
CA VAL A 121 19.00 12.65 -15.18
C VAL A 121 20.30 13.17 -15.83
N GLU A 122 20.25 14.38 -16.36
CA GLU A 122 21.37 15.07 -17.01
C GLU A 122 22.01 16.08 -16.06
N SER A 123 23.19 16.62 -16.39
CA SER A 123 23.91 17.55 -15.50
C SER A 123 23.24 18.93 -15.33
N ASP A 124 22.33 19.28 -16.24
CA ASP A 124 21.55 20.52 -16.23
C ASP A 124 20.10 20.32 -15.73
N SER A 125 19.75 19.11 -15.32
CA SER A 125 18.44 18.76 -14.79
C SER A 125 18.53 18.04 -13.44
N CYS A 126 17.40 17.91 -12.75
CA CYS A 126 17.33 17.16 -11.51
C CYS A 126 16.00 16.41 -11.39
N VAL A 127 16.01 15.33 -10.61
CA VAL A 127 14.77 14.70 -10.14
C VAL A 127 14.52 15.17 -8.72
N LEU A 128 13.48 15.99 -8.55
CA LEU A 128 13.07 16.50 -7.25
C LEU A 128 12.01 15.57 -6.64
N VAL A 129 12.25 15.13 -5.41
CA VAL A 129 11.28 14.40 -4.59
C VAL A 129 10.95 15.28 -3.40
N SER A 130 9.66 15.52 -3.17
CA SER A 130 9.18 16.22 -1.99
C SER A 130 8.28 15.31 -1.16
N ASP A 131 8.33 15.49 0.15
CA ASP A 131 7.33 14.95 1.07
C ASP A 131 6.71 16.10 1.87
N PHE A 132 5.56 15.87 2.50
CA PHE A 132 4.86 16.91 3.25
C PHE A 132 4.36 16.36 4.59
N SER A 133 4.66 17.11 5.65
CA SER A 133 4.12 16.85 6.98
C SER A 133 3.54 18.13 7.54
N GLU A 134 2.22 18.18 7.67
CA GLU A 134 1.51 19.35 8.22
C GLU A 134 1.83 19.56 9.71
N ASN A 135 1.95 18.46 10.47
CA ASN A 135 2.04 18.44 11.93
C ASN A 135 3.27 17.66 12.42
N PHE A 136 4.45 17.95 11.89
CA PHE A 136 5.68 17.30 12.37
C PHE A 136 5.93 17.67 13.83
N ALA A 137 6.02 16.66 14.69
CA ALA A 137 6.20 16.83 16.13
C ALA A 137 7.69 16.72 16.50
N PHE A 138 8.21 17.69 17.24
CA PHE A 138 9.60 17.66 17.74
C PHE A 138 9.70 16.79 19.00
N VAL A 139 9.64 15.47 18.83
CA VAL A 139 9.74 14.53 19.95
C VAL A 139 11.19 14.32 20.34
N ILE A 140 11.52 14.61 21.61
CA ILE A 140 12.85 14.33 22.18
C ILE A 140 12.93 12.83 22.50
N GLN A 141 14.05 12.20 22.16
CA GLN A 141 14.32 10.81 22.54
C GLN A 141 14.36 10.68 24.08
N ASP A 142 13.73 9.63 24.62
CA ASP A 142 13.60 9.39 26.07
C ASP A 142 12.86 10.50 26.85
N ALA A 143 11.96 11.23 26.19
CA ALA A 143 11.09 12.20 26.86
C ALA A 143 10.24 11.53 27.97
N VAL A 144 10.16 12.20 29.12
CA VAL A 144 9.31 11.75 30.24
C VAL A 144 7.82 11.82 29.85
N LEU A 145 6.98 10.98 30.48
CA LEU A 145 5.55 10.86 30.14
C LEU A 145 4.80 12.21 30.12
N GLY A 146 5.14 13.13 31.02
CA GLY A 146 4.52 14.46 31.10
C GLY A 146 4.85 15.41 29.94
N TYR A 147 5.88 15.11 29.14
CA TYR A 147 6.29 15.93 28.01
C TYR A 147 5.38 15.76 26.78
N TYR A 148 4.53 14.73 26.75
CA TYR A 148 3.62 14.44 25.63
C TYR A 148 2.77 15.66 25.20
N TRP A 149 2.33 16.48 26.16
CA TRP A 149 1.48 17.66 25.91
C TRP A 149 2.25 18.94 25.59
N MET A 150 3.58 18.91 25.63
CA MET A 150 4.46 20.08 25.45
C MET A 150 5.19 20.05 24.11
N THR A 151 4.82 19.14 23.21
CA THR A 151 5.53 18.96 21.95
C THR A 151 5.14 20.08 20.99
N ASP A 152 6.11 20.88 20.59
CA ASP A 152 5.92 21.85 19.52
C ASP A 152 5.74 21.12 18.18
N HIS A 153 4.96 21.73 17.30
CA HIS A 153 4.70 21.21 15.96
C HIS A 153 5.10 22.24 14.91
N ALA A 154 5.58 21.76 13.76
CA ALA A 154 5.82 22.59 12.58
C ALA A 154 5.36 21.86 11.32
N THR A 155 5.00 22.67 10.31
CA THR A 155 4.79 22.17 8.96
C THR A 155 6.12 22.06 8.24
N LEU A 156 6.43 20.88 7.70
CA LEU A 156 7.63 20.60 6.94
C LEU A 156 7.29 20.21 5.50
N LEU A 157 8.04 20.77 4.56
CA LEU A 157 8.04 20.39 3.14
C LEU A 157 9.49 20.06 2.74
N PRO A 158 10.03 18.89 3.15
CA PRO A 158 11.35 18.46 2.74
C PRO A 158 11.43 18.20 1.24
N PHE A 159 12.59 18.50 0.67
CA PHE A 159 12.94 18.18 -0.70
C PHE A 159 14.22 17.36 -0.72
N MET A 160 14.32 16.47 -1.70
CA MET A 160 15.52 15.73 -2.05
C MET A 160 15.71 15.83 -3.56
N ALA A 161 16.86 16.31 -4.00
CA ALA A 161 17.21 16.42 -5.41
C ALA A 161 18.23 15.35 -5.78
N TYR A 162 17.93 14.54 -6.78
CA TYR A 162 18.90 13.65 -7.44
C TYR A 162 19.51 14.38 -8.63
N MET A 163 20.83 14.52 -8.65
CA MET A 163 21.56 15.31 -9.64
C MET A 163 22.80 14.56 -10.15
N LYS A 164 23.36 15.03 -11.26
CA LYS A 164 24.67 14.61 -11.76
C LYS A 164 25.59 15.80 -11.94
N ASN A 165 26.85 15.63 -11.58
CA ASN A 165 27.91 16.57 -11.91
C ASN A 165 28.19 16.54 -13.42
N THR A 166 28.94 17.54 -13.89
CA THR A 166 29.39 17.61 -15.30
C THR A 166 30.29 16.44 -15.70
N ASP A 167 30.96 15.80 -14.74
CA ASP A 167 31.77 14.60 -14.95
C ASP A 167 30.94 13.29 -14.95
N GLY A 168 29.61 13.39 -14.76
CA GLY A 168 28.68 12.27 -14.72
C GLY A 168 28.54 11.60 -13.34
N SER A 169 29.29 12.03 -12.32
CA SER A 169 29.14 11.51 -10.95
C SER A 169 27.81 11.93 -10.33
N VAL A 170 27.15 10.99 -9.64
CA VAL A 170 25.84 11.22 -9.02
C VAL A 170 26.03 11.86 -7.63
N PHE A 171 25.25 12.89 -7.34
CA PHE A 171 25.15 13.47 -5.99
C PHE A 171 23.70 13.82 -5.67
N ASN A 172 23.37 13.85 -4.37
CA ASN A 172 22.04 14.18 -3.89
C ASN A 172 22.13 15.36 -2.92
N VAL A 173 21.13 16.24 -2.96
CA VAL A 173 20.98 17.41 -2.06
C VAL A 173 19.66 17.32 -1.32
#